data_AF-A0A6M8F5I8-F1
#
_entry.id   AF-A0A6M8F5I8-F1
#
_cell.length_a   1.000
_cell.length_b   1.000
_cell.length_c   1.000
_cell.angle_alpha   90.00
_cell.angle_beta   90.00
_cell.angle_gamma   90.00
#
_symmetry.space_group_name_H-M   'P 1'
#
loop_
_entity.id
_entity.type
_entity.pdbx_description
1 polymer ?
#
loop_
_entity_poly.entity_id
_entity_poly.type
_entity_poly.pdbx_seq_one_letter_code
_entity_poly.pdbx_strand_id
1 'polypeptide(L)'
;MHNPFRTPTYEDGGTTTNSPSLNILLLLLSIITSYMLTKDFSHLLVTHNDSLAKAAKISIFHYIYIKAIPFEIAYFRAFSSIAILIFIFFTARNSHNFSRYYFFAIAYGATQLAYQTLAITGAIEILRQVSGKSIFDTGFWLHPTIAPSIIEVLIKLSLTLVPSIAFLALCVTVKAIIQKQNN
;
A
#
# COMPACT_ATOMS: atom_id res chain seq x y z
N MET A 1 -16.61 19.07 42.19
CA MET A 1 -15.26 19.64 42.38
C MET A 1 -14.25 18.78 41.64
N HIS A 2 -13.62 19.32 40.59
CA HIS A 2 -12.59 18.64 39.80
C HIS A 2 -11.24 18.93 40.46
N ASN A 3 -10.50 17.90 40.88
CA ASN A 3 -9.22 18.09 41.58
C ASN A 3 -8.10 18.33 40.55
N PRO A 4 -7.54 19.55 40.44
CA PRO A 4 -6.56 19.90 39.42
C PRO A 4 -5.16 19.30 39.67
N PHE A 5 -4.96 18.66 40.82
CA PHE A 5 -3.68 18.04 41.20
C PHE A 5 -3.70 16.51 41.10
N ARG A 6 -4.75 15.92 40.54
CA ARG A 6 -4.70 14.50 40.18
C ARG A 6 -3.66 14.39 39.06
N THR A 7 -2.49 13.85 39.39
CA THR A 7 -1.52 13.39 38.39
C THR A 7 -2.32 12.61 37.34
N PRO A 8 -2.17 12.90 36.03
CA PRO A 8 -2.78 12.06 35.03
C PRO A 8 -2.30 10.66 35.39
N THR A 9 -3.24 9.76 35.66
CA THR A 9 -2.93 8.35 35.76
C THR A 9 -2.27 8.07 34.43
N TYR A 10 -0.94 7.96 34.43
CA TYR A 10 -0.25 7.28 33.36
C TYR A 10 -0.90 5.91 33.48
N GLU A 11 -1.85 5.62 32.59
CA GLU A 11 -2.28 4.24 32.36
C GLU A 11 -0.96 3.54 32.17
N ASP A 12 -0.57 2.82 33.22
CA ASP A 12 0.67 2.06 33.23
C ASP A 12 0.54 1.25 31.95
N GLY A 13 1.39 1.59 30.99
CA GLY A 13 1.43 0.95 29.69
C GLY A 13 2.00 -0.41 29.97
N GLY A 14 1.21 -1.23 30.66
CA GLY A 14 1.52 -2.56 31.07
C GLY A 14 1.98 -3.19 29.79
N THR A 15 3.20 -3.70 29.83
CA THR A 15 3.70 -4.59 28.80
C THR A 15 2.75 -5.78 28.80
N THR A 16 1.63 -5.65 28.11
CA THR A 16 0.76 -6.76 27.75
C THR A 16 1.69 -7.66 26.97
N THR A 17 2.03 -8.80 27.56
CA THR A 17 2.77 -9.86 26.90
C THR A 17 1.95 -10.24 25.68
N ASN A 18 2.33 -9.66 24.53
CA ASN A 18 1.66 -9.93 23.26
C ASN A 18 1.68 -11.44 23.06
N SER A 19 0.52 -12.01 22.69
CA SER A 19 0.48 -13.43 22.35
C SER A 19 1.48 -13.72 21.22
N PRO A 20 2.10 -14.91 21.20
CA PRO A 20 3.02 -15.29 20.13
C PRO A 20 2.36 -15.18 18.75
N SER A 21 1.05 -15.45 18.67
CA SER A 21 0.25 -15.26 17.45
C SER A 21 0.19 -13.81 16.98
N LEU A 22 0.05 -12.84 17.89
CA LEU A 22 0.01 -11.41 17.55
C LEU A 22 1.38 -10.93 17.04
N ASN A 23 2.47 -11.36 17.69
CA ASN A 23 3.82 -11.01 17.25
C ASN A 23 4.13 -11.56 15.85
N ILE A 24 3.73 -12.80 15.54
CA ILE A 24 3.85 -13.38 14.20
C ILE A 24 3.07 -12.54 13.18
N LEU A 25 1.85 -12.13 13.52
CA LEU A 25 1.00 -11.35 12.62
C LEU A 25 1.56 -9.94 12.35
N LEU A 26 2.11 -9.29 13.39
CA LEU A 26 2.78 -8.00 13.27
C LEU A 26 4.10 -8.10 12.48
N LEU A 27 4.84 -9.19 12.64
CA LEU A 27 6.02 -9.48 11.84
C LEU A 27 5.66 -9.63 10.36
N LEU A 28 4.60 -10.38 10.04
CA LEU A 28 4.09 -10.53 8.66
C LEU A 28 3.66 -9.18 8.07
N LEU A 29 2.95 -8.34 8.83
CA LEU A 29 2.60 -6.98 8.43
C LEU A 29 3.83 -6.13 8.13
N SER A 30 4.88 -6.22 8.96
CA SER A 30 6.14 -5.50 8.75
C SER A 30 6.86 -5.96 7.48
N ILE A 31 6.91 -7.27 7.21
CA ILE A 31 7.50 -7.84 5.99
C ILE A 31 6.75 -7.35 4.74
N ILE A 32 5.42 -7.44 4.74
CA ILE A 32 4.59 -7.01 3.61
C ILE A 32 4.75 -5.50 3.37
N THR A 33 4.76 -4.71 4.45
CA THR A 33 4.98 -3.26 4.37
C THR A 33 6.35 -2.93 3.81
N SER A 34 7.40 -3.65 4.24
CA SER A 34 8.77 -3.45 3.73
C SER A 34 8.87 -3.80 2.24
N TYR A 35 8.18 -4.84 1.80
CA TYR A 35 8.07 -5.18 0.38
C TYR A 35 7.38 -4.08 -0.43
N MET A 36 6.25 -3.57 0.06
CA MET A 36 5.53 -2.45 -0.57
C MET A 36 6.37 -1.17 -0.60
N LEU A 37 7.07 -0.86 0.50
CA LEU A 37 7.98 0.28 0.60
C LEU A 37 9.10 0.21 -0.44
N THR A 38 9.70 -0.97 -0.64
CA THR A 38 10.75 -1.17 -1.64
C THR A 38 10.21 -0.88 -3.06
N LYS A 39 8.97 -1.29 -3.34
CA LYS A 39 8.30 -0.97 -4.61
C LYS A 39 8.00 0.52 -4.75
N ASP A 40 7.57 1.17 -3.68
CA ASP A 40 7.27 2.61 -3.68
C ASP A 40 8.53 3.46 -3.90
N PHE A 41 9.66 3.06 -3.29
CA PHE A 41 10.95 3.68 -3.60
C PHE A 41 11.41 3.43 -5.04
N SER A 42 11.25 2.20 -5.54
CA SER A 42 11.57 1.90 -6.94
C SER A 42 10.74 2.76 -7.89
N HIS A 43 9.45 2.92 -7.59
CA HIS A 43 8.55 3.78 -8.36
C HIS A 43 8.99 5.25 -8.29
N LEU A 44 9.28 5.77 -7.08
CA LEU A 44 9.78 7.13 -6.87
C LEU A 44 11.06 7.40 -7.67
N LEU A 45 12.01 6.47 -7.68
CA LEU A 45 13.24 6.58 -8.47
C LEU A 45 12.96 6.63 -9.98
N VAL A 46 12.06 5.78 -10.48
CA VAL A 46 11.65 5.80 -11.88
C VAL A 46 10.96 7.11 -12.25
N THR A 47 10.08 7.63 -11.38
CA THR A 47 9.42 8.93 -11.59
C THR A 47 10.40 10.09 -11.55
N HIS A 48 11.39 10.04 -10.66
CA HIS A 48 12.45 11.06 -10.55
C HIS A 48 13.40 11.06 -11.77
N ASN A 49 13.74 9.87 -12.30
CA ASN A 49 14.64 9.71 -13.44
C ASN A 49 14.00 10.03 -14.81
N ASP A 50 12.80 10.64 -14.79
CA ASP A 50 12.27 11.46 -15.88
C ASP A 50 11.89 10.68 -17.16
N SER A 51 11.05 9.64 -17.04
CA SER A 51 10.53 8.90 -18.21
C SER A 51 9.72 9.76 -19.20
N LEU A 52 9.30 10.96 -18.79
CA LEU A 52 8.43 11.85 -19.57
C LEU A 52 8.99 13.29 -19.71
N ALA A 53 10.27 13.51 -19.40
CA ALA A 53 10.94 14.83 -19.45
C ALA A 53 10.70 15.62 -20.76
N LYS A 54 10.61 14.87 -21.87
CA LYS A 54 10.43 15.44 -23.22
C LYS A 54 8.99 15.90 -23.48
N ALA A 55 7.98 15.26 -22.91
CA ALA A 55 6.57 15.61 -23.09
C ALA A 55 6.17 16.84 -22.27
N ALA A 56 6.83 17.10 -21.14
CA ALA A 56 6.51 18.20 -20.23
C ALA A 56 6.85 19.62 -20.75
N LYS A 57 7.49 19.74 -21.92
CA LYS A 57 7.93 21.05 -22.48
C LYS A 57 6.84 21.87 -23.19
N ILE A 58 5.61 21.35 -23.27
CA ILE A 58 4.54 21.94 -24.10
C ILE A 58 3.76 23.04 -23.37
N SER A 59 3.47 22.88 -22.07
CA SER A 59 2.79 23.90 -21.26
C SER A 59 2.94 23.63 -19.76
N ILE A 60 2.69 24.64 -18.91
CA ILE A 60 2.70 24.50 -17.45
C ILE A 60 1.67 23.45 -16.97
N PHE A 61 0.48 23.42 -17.55
CA PHE A 61 -0.53 22.40 -17.20
C PHE A 61 -0.06 20.99 -17.60
N HIS A 62 0.60 20.86 -18.75
CA HIS A 62 1.17 19.60 -19.19
C HIS A 62 2.31 19.16 -18.26
N TYR A 63 3.16 20.10 -17.82
CA TYR A 63 4.21 19.85 -16.84
C TYR A 63 3.65 19.36 -15.50
N ILE A 64 2.61 20.03 -14.97
CA ILE A 64 1.97 19.64 -13.71
C ILE A 64 1.38 18.23 -13.81
N TYR A 65 0.65 17.95 -14.88
CA TYR A 65 0.00 16.65 -15.10
C TYR A 65 1.00 15.50 -15.30
N ILE A 66 2.06 15.74 -16.07
CA ILE A 66 3.00 14.69 -16.47
C ILE A 66 4.12 14.48 -15.44
N LYS A 67 4.49 15.53 -14.69
CA LYS A 67 5.67 15.49 -13.83
C LYS A 67 5.36 15.74 -12.35
N ALA A 68 4.68 16.84 -12.02
CA ALA A 68 4.45 17.21 -10.63
C ALA A 68 3.52 16.21 -9.91
N ILE A 69 2.34 15.95 -10.48
CA ILE A 69 1.35 15.05 -9.86
C ILE A 69 1.90 13.62 -9.68
N PRO A 70 2.51 12.97 -10.68
CA PRO A 70 3.06 11.63 -10.49
C PRO A 70 4.18 11.58 -9.44
N PHE A 71 5.02 12.62 -9.38
CA PHE A 71 6.08 12.72 -8.39
C PHE A 71 5.54 12.88 -6.96
N GLU A 72 4.57 13.78 -6.76
CA GLU A 72 3.90 13.96 -5.46
C GLU A 72 3.20 12.67 -5.00
N ILE A 73 2.53 11.97 -5.91
CA ILE A 73 1.91 10.66 -5.61
C ILE A 73 2.98 9.64 -5.21
N ALA A 74 4.09 9.54 -5.95
CA ALA A 74 5.16 8.60 -5.62
C ALA A 74 5.80 8.91 -4.27
N TYR A 75 6.00 10.20 -3.96
CA TYR A 75 6.54 10.66 -2.69
C TYR A 75 5.59 10.37 -1.54
N PHE A 76 4.31 10.71 -1.68
CA PHE A 76 3.27 10.44 -0.68
C PHE A 76 3.18 8.94 -0.37
N ARG A 77 3.22 8.08 -1.39
CA ARG A 77 3.20 6.62 -1.21
C ARG A 77 4.40 6.14 -0.40
N ALA A 78 5.61 6.53 -0.79
CA ALA A 78 6.83 6.16 -0.04
C ALA A 78 6.77 6.63 1.42
N PHE A 79 6.36 7.88 1.66
CA PHE A 79 6.25 8.42 3.03
C PHE A 79 5.17 7.70 3.85
N SER A 80 4.02 7.39 3.26
CA SER A 80 2.95 6.64 3.93
C SER A 80 3.39 5.22 4.30
N SER A 81 4.18 4.56 3.45
CA SER A 81 4.78 3.25 3.68
C SER A 81 5.84 3.27 4.79
N ILE A 82 6.58 4.38 4.95
CA ILE A 82 7.48 4.57 6.10
C ILE A 82 6.67 4.77 7.38
N ALA A 83 5.66 5.64 7.34
CA ALA A 83 4.82 5.96 8.49
C ALA A 83 4.11 4.71 9.04
N ILE A 84 3.57 3.86 8.15
CA ILE A 84 2.89 2.64 8.58
C ILE A 84 3.87 1.58 9.11
N LEU A 85 5.08 1.50 8.56
CA LEU A 85 6.12 0.60 9.09
C LEU A 85 6.51 1.01 10.51
N ILE A 86 6.75 2.29 10.73
CA ILE A 86 7.02 2.87 12.05
C ILE A 86 5.85 2.57 13.01
N PHE A 87 4.61 2.77 12.55
CA PHE A 87 3.41 2.46 13.33
C PHE A 87 3.32 0.98 13.74
N ILE A 88 3.65 0.04 12.84
CA ILE A 88 3.68 -1.40 13.14
C ILE A 88 4.75 -1.72 14.19
N PHE A 89 5.94 -1.12 14.10
CA PHE A 89 6.99 -1.29 15.12
C PHE A 89 6.56 -0.75 16.50
N PHE A 90 5.95 0.44 16.56
CA PHE A 90 5.43 0.97 17.81
C PHE A 90 4.28 0.13 18.38
N THR A 91 3.44 -0.40 17.50
CA THR A 91 2.36 -1.34 17.88
C THR A 91 2.92 -2.62 18.46
N ALA A 92 4.02 -3.16 17.92
CA ALA A 92 4.64 -4.37 18.46
C ALA A 92 5.10 -4.18 19.92
N ARG A 93 5.42 -2.95 20.33
CA ARG A 93 5.74 -2.61 21.72
C ARG A 93 4.50 -2.33 22.57
N ASN A 94 3.44 -1.78 21.98
CA ASN A 94 2.19 -1.44 22.67
C ASN A 94 0.99 -1.74 21.76
N SER A 95 0.42 -2.93 21.94
CA SER A 95 -0.70 -3.45 21.13
C SER A 95 -1.97 -2.59 21.25
N HIS A 96 -2.14 -1.86 22.35
CA HIS A 96 -3.26 -0.96 22.56
C HIS A 96 -3.31 0.19 21.54
N ASN A 97 -2.15 0.60 21.01
CA ASN A 97 -2.07 1.62 19.96
C ASN A 97 -2.65 1.15 18.62
N PHE A 98 -2.61 -0.14 18.32
CA PHE A 98 -3.16 -0.65 17.05
C PHE A 98 -4.66 -0.48 17.00
N SER A 99 -5.36 -0.82 18.09
CA SER A 99 -6.83 -0.73 18.14
C SER A 99 -7.30 0.70 17.96
N ARG A 100 -6.60 1.67 18.60
CA ARG A 100 -6.93 3.10 18.53
C ARG A 100 -6.70 3.71 17.15
N TYR A 101 -5.62 3.31 16.48
CA TYR A 101 -5.24 3.89 15.19
C TYR A 101 -5.42 2.92 14.01
N TYR A 102 -6.25 1.89 14.18
CA TYR A 102 -6.52 0.87 13.18
C TYR A 102 -6.97 1.43 11.83
N PHE A 103 -7.77 2.50 11.85
CA PHE A 103 -8.23 3.18 10.65
C PHE A 103 -7.08 3.73 9.79
N PHE A 104 -5.97 4.15 10.39
CA PHE A 104 -4.78 4.60 9.66
C PHE A 104 -4.17 3.45 8.84
N ALA A 105 -4.07 2.25 9.43
CA ALA A 105 -3.57 1.07 8.73
C ALA A 105 -4.51 0.65 7.58
N ILE A 106 -5.82 0.64 7.81
CA ILE A 106 -6.79 0.33 6.76
C ILE A 106 -6.78 1.38 5.64
N ALA A 107 -6.71 2.67 5.98
CA ALA A 107 -6.62 3.74 4.98
C ALA A 107 -5.37 3.57 4.11
N TYR A 108 -4.22 3.26 4.71
CA TYR A 108 -3.00 2.96 3.97
C TYR A 108 -3.15 1.73 3.04
N GLY A 109 -3.69 0.62 3.55
CA GLY A 109 -3.91 -0.57 2.73
C GLY A 109 -4.88 -0.32 1.56
N ALA A 110 -5.94 0.46 1.82
CA ALA A 110 -6.95 0.80 0.82
C ALA A 110 -6.39 1.75 -0.26
N THR A 111 -5.59 2.75 0.10
CA THR A 111 -4.97 3.65 -0.89
C THR A 111 -3.96 2.93 -1.76
N GLN A 112 -3.17 2.03 -1.17
CA GLN A 112 -2.26 1.17 -1.93
C GLN A 112 -3.01 0.25 -2.89
N LEU A 113 -4.09 -0.39 -2.44
CA LEU A 113 -4.93 -1.23 -3.30
C LEU A 113 -5.59 -0.44 -4.44
N ALA A 114 -6.12 0.75 -4.14
CA ALA A 114 -6.73 1.62 -5.14
C ALA A 114 -5.72 2.05 -6.21
N TYR A 115 -4.51 2.43 -5.79
CA TYR A 115 -3.43 2.76 -6.71
C TYR A 115 -3.06 1.59 -7.63
N GLN A 116 -2.87 0.40 -7.07
CA GLN A 116 -2.52 -0.77 -7.88
C GLN A 116 -3.64 -1.13 -8.84
N THR A 117 -4.90 -1.07 -8.39
CA THR A 117 -6.07 -1.30 -9.27
C THR A 117 -6.11 -0.30 -10.43
N LEU A 118 -5.88 1.00 -10.17
CA LEU A 118 -5.85 2.02 -11.22
C LEU A 118 -4.69 1.79 -12.21
N ALA A 119 -3.50 1.48 -11.71
CA ALA A 119 -2.33 1.17 -12.56
C ALA A 119 -2.60 -0.04 -13.47
N ILE A 120 -3.32 -1.03 -12.93
CA ILE A 120 -3.74 -2.24 -13.64
C ILE A 120 -4.74 -1.93 -14.74
N THR A 121 -5.79 -1.18 -14.40
CA THR A 121 -6.80 -0.78 -15.38
C THR A 121 -6.15 0.00 -16.53
N GLY A 122 -5.18 0.88 -16.22
CA GLY A 122 -4.39 1.58 -17.22
C GLY A 122 -3.57 0.64 -18.12
N ALA A 123 -2.86 -0.32 -17.52
CA ALA A 123 -2.05 -1.29 -18.28
C ALA A 123 -2.91 -2.17 -19.21
N ILE A 124 -4.08 -2.63 -18.72
CA ILE A 124 -5.03 -3.41 -19.52
C ILE A 124 -5.58 -2.58 -20.68
N GLU A 125 -5.90 -1.31 -20.45
CA GLU A 125 -6.40 -0.43 -21.51
C GLU A 125 -5.33 -0.15 -22.58
N ILE A 126 -4.06 0.03 -22.18
CA ILE A 126 -2.95 0.14 -23.14
C ILE A 126 -2.83 -1.14 -23.97
N LEU A 127 -2.89 -2.31 -23.34
CA LEU A 127 -2.85 -3.60 -24.04
C LEU A 127 -4.01 -3.77 -25.02
N ARG A 128 -5.21 -3.33 -24.63
CA ARG A 128 -6.40 -3.29 -25.50
C ARG A 128 -6.21 -2.40 -26.71
N GLN A 129 -5.63 -1.21 -26.53
CA GLN A 129 -5.36 -0.28 -27.62
C GLN A 129 -4.30 -0.82 -28.60
N VAL A 130 -3.27 -1.49 -28.09
CA VAL A 130 -2.22 -2.10 -28.92
C VAL A 130 -2.73 -3.33 -29.68
N SER A 131 -3.59 -4.14 -29.07
CA SER A 131 -4.12 -5.36 -29.70
C SER A 131 -5.20 -5.08 -30.75
N GLY A 132 -5.89 -3.95 -30.64
CA GLY A 132 -7.09 -3.64 -31.44
C GLY A 132 -8.27 -4.58 -31.16
N LYS A 133 -8.17 -5.46 -30.16
CA LYS A 133 -9.18 -6.46 -29.79
C LYS A 133 -9.80 -6.14 -28.43
N SER A 134 -11.05 -6.53 -28.26
CA SER A 134 -11.74 -6.43 -26.98
C SER A 134 -11.10 -7.34 -25.94
N ILE A 135 -10.99 -6.89 -24.69
CA ILE A 135 -10.51 -7.69 -23.55
C ILE A 135 -11.41 -8.92 -23.26
N PHE A 136 -12.65 -8.90 -23.76
CA PHE A 136 -13.62 -9.99 -23.61
C PHE A 136 -13.51 -11.03 -24.73
N ASP A 137 -12.70 -10.79 -25.75
CA ASP A 137 -12.43 -11.76 -26.82
C ASP A 137 -11.34 -12.74 -26.35
N THR A 138 -11.57 -14.05 -26.46
CA THR A 138 -10.55 -15.06 -26.15
C THR A 138 -9.32 -14.92 -27.05
N GLY A 139 -9.51 -14.39 -28.26
CA GLY A 139 -8.45 -14.05 -29.21
C GLY A 139 -7.59 -12.84 -28.81
N PHE A 140 -7.94 -12.10 -27.75
CA PHE A 140 -7.08 -11.09 -27.12
C PHE A 140 -6.01 -11.75 -26.24
N TRP A 141 -6.41 -12.71 -25.41
CA TRP A 141 -5.53 -13.41 -24.46
C TRP A 141 -4.56 -14.38 -25.14
N LEU A 142 -4.96 -14.90 -26.30
CA LEU A 142 -4.20 -15.88 -27.09
C LEU A 142 -3.46 -15.25 -28.27
N HIS A 143 -3.41 -13.92 -28.38
CA HIS A 143 -2.79 -13.24 -29.50
C HIS A 143 -1.26 -13.49 -29.52
N PRO A 144 -0.67 -14.06 -30.58
CA PRO A 144 0.72 -14.54 -30.56
C PRO A 144 1.77 -13.45 -30.30
N THR A 145 1.49 -12.19 -30.66
CA THR A 145 2.36 -11.04 -30.34
C THR A 145 2.22 -10.49 -28.92
N ILE A 146 1.17 -10.86 -28.18
CA ILE A 146 0.85 -10.24 -26.87
C ILE A 146 0.84 -11.30 -25.76
N ALA A 147 0.59 -12.57 -26.06
CA ALA A 147 0.57 -13.69 -25.13
C ALA A 147 1.77 -13.77 -24.16
N PRO A 148 3.05 -13.64 -24.61
CA PRO A 148 4.18 -13.62 -23.69
C PRO A 148 4.16 -12.38 -22.77
N SER A 149 3.79 -11.22 -23.29
CA SER A 149 3.65 -9.98 -22.52
C SER A 149 2.46 -10.03 -21.55
N ILE A 150 1.38 -10.72 -21.89
CA ILE A 150 0.18 -10.87 -21.06
C ILE A 150 0.50 -11.68 -19.81
N ILE A 151 1.21 -12.81 -19.95
CA ILE A 151 1.60 -13.63 -18.80
C ILE A 151 2.52 -12.83 -17.87
N GLU A 152 3.51 -12.14 -18.41
CA GLU A 152 4.42 -11.30 -17.61
C GLU A 152 3.68 -10.17 -16.91
N VAL A 153 2.73 -9.52 -17.60
CA VAL A 153 1.87 -8.48 -17.04
C VAL A 153 0.99 -9.06 -15.93
N LEU A 154 0.32 -10.20 -16.12
CA LEU A 154 -0.48 -10.90 -15.10
C LEU A 154 0.35 -11.30 -13.86
N ILE A 155 1.57 -11.77 -14.07
CA ILE A 155 2.49 -12.10 -12.97
C ILE A 155 2.88 -10.82 -12.20
N LYS A 156 3.28 -9.76 -12.91
CA LYS A 156 3.60 -8.47 -12.27
C LYS A 156 2.39 -7.90 -11.52
N LEU A 157 1.19 -8.04 -12.09
CA LEU A 157 -0.10 -7.67 -11.52
C LEU A 157 -0.42 -8.39 -10.23
N SER A 158 -0.29 -9.72 -10.23
CA SER A 158 -0.54 -10.52 -9.03
C SER A 158 0.46 -10.18 -7.93
N LEU A 159 1.74 -10.01 -8.28
CA LEU A 159 2.79 -9.58 -7.37
C LEU A 159 2.58 -8.16 -6.80
N THR A 160 1.75 -7.30 -7.43
CA THR A 160 1.43 -5.96 -6.91
C THR A 160 0.11 -5.91 -6.13
N LEU A 161 -0.91 -6.67 -6.53
CA LEU A 161 -2.21 -6.73 -5.85
C LEU A 161 -2.17 -7.54 -4.56
N VAL A 162 -1.58 -8.74 -4.61
CA VAL A 162 -1.60 -9.70 -3.49
C VAL A 162 -1.05 -9.09 -2.19
N PRO A 163 0.06 -8.35 -2.18
CA PRO A 163 0.57 -7.71 -0.95
C PRO A 163 -0.44 -6.73 -0.33
N SER A 164 -1.12 -5.92 -1.13
CA SER A 164 -2.08 -4.91 -0.63
C SER A 164 -3.34 -5.58 -0.04
N ILE A 165 -3.82 -6.64 -0.68
CA ILE A 165 -4.96 -7.44 -0.20
C ILE A 165 -4.57 -8.18 1.08
N ALA A 166 -3.41 -8.83 1.10
CA ALA A 166 -2.90 -9.54 2.26
C ALA A 166 -2.70 -8.59 3.44
N PHE A 167 -2.19 -7.38 3.20
CA PHE A 167 -2.04 -6.35 4.23
C PHE A 167 -3.39 -6.01 4.88
N LEU A 168 -4.43 -5.72 4.08
CA LEU A 168 -5.76 -5.41 4.60
C LEU A 168 -6.36 -6.57 5.41
N ALA A 169 -6.24 -7.80 4.90
CA ALA A 169 -6.72 -9.00 5.59
C ALA A 169 -6.02 -9.20 6.95
N LEU A 170 -4.69 -9.01 6.98
CA LEU A 170 -3.92 -9.10 8.21
C LEU A 170 -4.27 -7.99 9.20
N CYS A 171 -4.49 -6.76 8.74
CA CYS A 171 -4.96 -5.68 9.62
C CYS A 171 -6.26 -6.06 10.32
N VAL A 172 -7.28 -6.52 9.58
CA VAL A 172 -8.56 -6.97 10.15
C VAL A 172 -8.34 -8.09 11.17
N THR A 173 -7.46 -9.04 10.85
CA THR A 173 -7.15 -10.18 11.74
C THR A 173 -6.45 -9.73 13.02
N VAL A 174 -5.48 -8.82 12.94
CA VAL A 174 -4.80 -8.24 14.12
C VAL A 174 -5.83 -7.55 15.03
N LYS A 175 -6.73 -6.74 14.46
CA LYS A 175 -7.77 -6.06 15.23
C LYS A 175 -8.66 -7.06 15.97
N ALA A 176 -9.11 -8.10 15.28
CA ALA A 176 -9.97 -9.13 15.88
C ALA A 176 -9.27 -9.84 17.06
N ILE A 177 -7.97 -10.14 16.93
CA ILE A 177 -7.18 -10.77 18.01
C ILE A 177 -7.03 -9.82 19.21
N ILE A 178 -6.71 -8.55 18.97
CA ILE A 178 -6.57 -7.55 20.05
C ILE A 178 -7.89 -7.32 20.77
N GLN A 179 -9.01 -7.24 20.04
CA GLN A 179 -10.35 -7.13 20.64
C GLN A 179 -10.70 -8.35 21.50
N LYS A 180 -10.32 -9.56 21.08
CA LYS A 180 -10.51 -10.78 21.87
C LYS A 180 -9.63 -10.83 23.12
N GLN A 181 -8.47 -10.17 23.12
CA GLN A 181 -7.58 -10.11 24.29
C GLN A 181 -8.03 -9.09 25.33
N ASN A 182 -8.77 -8.06 24.92
CA ASN A 182 -9.24 -6.98 25.78
C ASN A 182 -10.64 -7.21 26.37
N ASN A 183 -11.36 -8.25 25.92
CA ASN A 183 -12.67 -8.68 26.43
C ASN A 183 -12.52 -9.94 27.29
#